data_AF-A0A954FR85-F1
#
_entry.id   AF-A0A954FR85-F1
#
_cell.length_a   1.000
_cell.length_b   1.000
_cell.length_c   1.000
_cell.angle_alpha   90.00
_cell.angle_beta   90.00
_cell.angle_gamma   90.00
#
_symmetry.space_group_name_H-M   'P 1'
#
loop_
_entity.id
_entity.type
_entity.pdbx_description
1 polymer ?
#
loop_
_entity_poly.entity_id
_entity_poly.type
_entity_poly.pdbx_seq_one_letter_code
_entity_poly.pdbx_strand_id
1 'polypeptide(L)'
;MSYKQLFLLILTIWSAELFTRLLFDMLIHPQMEYMTYYLETDKEGTFKGGYVSKLGDRGWQMVSAVPNPQNKDEMILFFQRRTLFSGGY
;
A
#
# COMPACT_ATOMS: atom_id res chain seq x y z
N MET A 1 -19.08 15.08 40.31
CA MET A 1 -17.78 15.24 39.63
C MET A 1 -17.66 16.69 39.20
N SER A 2 -16.57 17.40 39.51
CA SER A 2 -16.44 18.83 39.18
C SER A 2 -16.16 19.01 37.69
N TYR A 3 -16.72 20.04 37.06
CA TYR A 3 -16.49 20.38 35.64
C TYR A 3 -14.99 20.44 35.29
N LYS A 4 -14.17 20.92 36.23
CA LYS A 4 -12.71 20.96 36.09
C LYS A 4 -12.08 19.58 35.93
N GLN A 5 -12.60 18.56 36.64
CA GLN A 5 -12.11 17.19 36.56
C GLN A 5 -12.50 16.52 35.25
N LEU A 6 -13.71 16.77 34.75
CA LEU A 6 -14.16 16.27 33.45
C LEU A 6 -13.33 16.87 32.30
N PHE A 7 -13.07 18.18 32.35
CA PHE A 7 -12.25 18.87 31.36
C PHE A 7 -10.82 18.31 31.32
N LEU A 8 -10.20 18.13 32.50
CA LEU A 8 -8.86 17.55 32.59
C LEU A 8 -8.83 16.11 32.05
N LEU A 9 -9.84 15.29 32.36
CA LEU A 9 -9.95 13.93 31.83
C LEU A 9 -9.97 13.92 30.30
N ILE A 10 -10.82 14.76 29.68
CA ILE A 10 -10.94 14.84 28.22
C ILE A 10 -9.62 15.32 27.60
N LEU A 11 -8.97 16.33 28.20
CA LEU A 11 -7.69 16.84 27.74
C LEU A 11 -6.59 15.77 27.83
N THR A 12 -6.57 14.98 28.89
CA THR A 12 -5.61 13.88 29.06
C THR A 12 -5.82 12.78 28.03
N ILE A 13 -7.07 12.40 27.75
CA ILE A 13 -7.39 11.39 26.73
C ILE A 13 -6.94 11.88 25.34
N TRP A 14 -7.29 13.10 24.97
CA TRP A 14 -6.89 13.69 23.69
C TRP A 14 -5.38 13.80 23.55
N SER A 15 -4.70 14.21 24.61
CA SER A 15 -3.24 14.33 24.61
C SER A 15 -2.59 12.96 24.46
N ALA A 16 -3.05 11.95 25.21
CA ALA A 16 -2.53 10.59 25.10
C ALA A 16 -2.75 9.98 23.70
N GLU A 17 -3.92 10.19 23.09
CA GLU A 17 -4.20 9.75 21.72
C GLU A 17 -3.28 10.42 20.70
N LEU A 18 -3.08 11.74 20.82
CA LEU A 18 -2.21 12.49 19.93
C LEU A 18 -0.75 12.04 20.04
N PHE A 19 -0.23 11.91 21.27
CA PHE A 19 1.14 11.47 21.51
C PHE A 19 1.38 10.05 21.01
N THR A 20 0.43 9.14 21.23
CA THR A 20 0.57 7.75 20.76
C THR A 20 0.56 7.67 19.24
N ARG A 21 -0.39 8.32 18.55
CA ARG A 21 -0.42 8.32 17.08
C ARG A 21 0.84 8.92 16.45
N LEU A 22 1.29 10.07 16.95
CA LEU A 22 2.52 10.70 16.45
C LEU A 22 3.75 9.81 16.65
N LEU A 23 3.87 9.12 17.79
CA LEU A 23 4.96 8.19 18.04
C LEU A 23 4.89 6.96 17.12
N PHE A 24 3.70 6.40 16.90
CA PHE A 24 3.52 5.26 15.99
C PHE A 24 3.83 5.62 14.53
N ASP A 25 3.36 6.77 14.06
CA ASP A 25 3.62 7.25 12.69
C ASP A 25 5.12 7.55 12.46
N MET A 26 5.82 8.04 13.48
CA MET A 26 7.27 8.27 13.43
C MET A 26 8.08 6.98 13.51
N LEU A 27 7.63 5.98 14.28
CA LEU A 27 8.34 4.70 14.42
C LEU A 27 8.12 3.78 13.21
N ILE A 28 6.94 3.84 12.60
CA ILE A 28 6.55 2.94 11.52
C ILE A 28 6.35 3.74 10.24
N HIS A 29 7.46 4.13 9.61
CA HIS A 29 7.40 4.85 8.36
C HIS A 29 6.77 3.95 7.28
N PRO A 30 5.66 4.37 6.66
CA PRO A 30 5.12 3.64 5.52
C PRO A 30 6.06 3.80 4.34
N GLN A 31 6.51 2.69 3.76
CA GLN A 31 7.28 2.66 2.53
C GLN A 31 6.36 2.29 1.36
N MET A 32 6.59 2.92 0.21
CA MET A 32 5.92 2.57 -1.03
C MET A 32 6.86 1.68 -1.85
N GLU A 33 6.43 0.46 -2.10
CA GLU A 33 7.10 -0.48 -2.99
C GLU A 33 6.43 -0.45 -4.36
N TYR A 34 7.24 -0.58 -5.41
CA TYR A 34 6.78 -0.61 -6.80
C TYR A 34 7.20 -1.90 -7.47
N MET A 35 6.33 -2.46 -8.31
CA MET A 35 6.61 -3.66 -9.07
C MET A 35 6.06 -3.53 -10.48
N THR A 36 6.82 -3.99 -11.46
CA THR A 36 6.43 -4.05 -12.87
C THR A 36 6.28 -5.50 -13.29
N TYR A 37 5.18 -5.82 -13.96
CA TYR A 37 4.92 -7.15 -14.49
C TYR A 37 4.67 -7.08 -15.99
N TYR A 38 5.33 -7.96 -16.74
CA TYR A 38 5.17 -8.05 -18.18
C TYR A 38 4.23 -9.20 -18.49
N LEU A 39 3.19 -8.91 -19.27
CA LEU A 39 2.13 -9.86 -19.56
C LEU A 39 2.05 -10.04 -21.07
N GLU A 40 2.53 -11.19 -21.52
CA GLU A 40 2.46 -11.59 -22.92
C GLU A 40 1.05 -12.09 -23.26
N THR A 41 0.58 -11.69 -24.43
CA THR A 41 -0.71 -12.15 -24.98
C THR A 41 -0.48 -13.48 -25.69
N ASP A 42 -1.29 -14.50 -25.41
CA ASP A 42 -1.26 -15.73 -26.21
C ASP A 42 -1.84 -15.45 -27.62
N LYS A 43 -1.58 -16.34 -28.59
CA LYS A 43 -2.04 -16.24 -29.99
C LYS A 43 -3.56 -16.10 -30.14
N GLU A 44 -4.32 -16.39 -29.09
CA GLU A 44 -5.78 -16.29 -29.02
C GLU A 44 -6.27 -14.97 -28.37
N GLY A 45 -5.37 -14.00 -28.13
CA GLY A 45 -5.71 -12.71 -27.52
C GLY A 45 -6.02 -12.80 -26.02
N THR A 46 -5.76 -13.95 -25.40
CA THR A 46 -6.05 -14.19 -23.98
C THR A 46 -4.81 -13.90 -23.14
N PHE A 47 -4.93 -12.96 -22.21
CA PHE A 47 -3.87 -12.62 -21.25
C PHE A 47 -3.70 -13.73 -20.21
N LYS A 48 -2.57 -14.45 -20.22
CA LYS A 48 -2.29 -15.50 -19.23
C LYS A 48 -1.80 -14.90 -17.90
N GLY A 49 -2.72 -14.26 -17.17
CA GLY A 49 -2.47 -13.55 -15.92
C GLY A 49 -2.74 -14.34 -14.63
N GLY A 50 -2.52 -15.66 -14.61
CA GLY A 50 -2.86 -16.50 -13.45
C GLY A 50 -2.22 -16.05 -12.13
N TYR A 51 -1.01 -15.47 -12.19
CA TYR A 51 -0.30 -14.95 -11.02
C TYR A 51 -0.72 -13.54 -10.60
N VAL A 52 -1.36 -12.76 -11.48
CA VAL A 52 -1.77 -11.38 -11.19
C VAL A 52 -2.89 -11.35 -10.14
N SER A 53 -3.81 -12.32 -10.20
CA SER A 53 -4.90 -12.44 -9.22
C SER A 53 -4.39 -12.56 -7.78
N LYS A 54 -3.28 -13.26 -7.55
CA LYS A 54 -2.65 -13.46 -6.23
C LYS A 54 -1.88 -12.23 -5.73
N LEU A 55 -1.64 -11.23 -6.56
CA LEU A 55 -0.96 -10.00 -6.16
C LEU A 55 -1.85 -9.14 -5.26
N GLY A 56 -3.16 -9.11 -5.53
CA GLY A 56 -4.15 -8.43 -4.69
C GLY A 56 -4.16 -8.94 -3.25
N ASP A 57 -4.14 -10.27 -3.08
CA ASP A 57 -4.09 -10.93 -1.76
C ASP A 57 -2.83 -10.57 -0.95
N ARG A 58 -1.76 -10.16 -1.64
CA ARG A 58 -0.47 -9.74 -1.05
C ARG A 58 -0.38 -8.23 -0.83
N GLY A 59 -1.49 -7.51 -1.00
CA GLY A 59 -1.59 -6.07 -0.81
C GLY A 59 -1.08 -5.23 -1.98
N TRP A 60 -0.75 -5.84 -3.12
CA TRP A 60 -0.35 -5.09 -4.31
C TRP A 60 -1.59 -4.55 -5.04
N GLN A 61 -1.54 -3.26 -5.36
CA GLN A 61 -2.57 -2.55 -6.09
C GLN A 61 -2.05 -2.18 -7.48
N MET A 62 -2.82 -2.50 -8.53
CA MET A 62 -2.48 -2.07 -9.89
C MET A 62 -2.72 -0.57 -10.02
N VAL A 63 -1.71 0.15 -10.52
CA VAL A 63 -1.75 1.60 -10.74
C VAL A 63 -2.01 1.92 -12.20
N SER A 64 -1.39 1.16 -13.11
CA SER A 64 -1.50 1.39 -14.55
C SER A 64 -1.21 0.12 -15.34
N ALA A 65 -1.81 0.04 -16.53
CA ALA A 65 -1.52 -0.97 -17.53
C ALA A 65 -1.27 -0.26 -18.85
N VAL A 66 -0.10 -0.46 -19.45
CA VAL A 66 0.28 0.18 -20.71
C VAL A 66 0.76 -0.87 -21.72
N PRO A 67 0.43 -0.75 -23.00
CA PRO A 67 1.03 -1.61 -24.03
C PRO A 67 2.53 -1.31 -24.13
N ASN A 68 3.35 -2.35 -24.34
CA ASN A 68 4.78 -2.16 -24.51
C ASN A 68 5.03 -1.43 -25.85
N PRO A 69 5.72 -0.25 -25.84
CA PRO A 69 5.98 0.51 -27.06
C PRO A 69 6.89 -0.22 -28.06
N GLN A 70 7.68 -1.20 -27.60
CA GLN A 70 8.57 -2.01 -28.43
C GLN A 70 7.92 -3.30 -28.93
N ASN A 71 6.93 -3.83 -28.20
CA ASN A 71 6.24 -5.07 -28.53
C ASN A 71 4.73 -4.93 -28.27
N LYS A 72 3.93 -4.82 -29.34
CA LYS A 72 2.48 -4.59 -29.21
C LYS A 72 1.71 -5.79 -28.66
N ASP A 73 2.33 -6.96 -28.62
CA ASP A 73 1.74 -8.20 -28.10
C ASP A 73 1.99 -8.38 -26.59
N GLU A 74 2.60 -7.38 -25.95
CA GLU A 74 2.97 -7.39 -24.53
C GLU A 74 2.37 -6.19 -23.80
N MET A 75 1.85 -6.44 -22.60
CA MET A 75 1.31 -5.40 -21.72
C MET A 75 2.16 -5.27 -20.46
N ILE A 76 2.53 -4.05 -20.13
CA ILE A 76 3.29 -3.72 -18.92
C ILE A 76 2.28 -3.28 -17.85
N LEU A 77 2.27 -4.01 -16.75
CA LEU A 77 1.44 -3.73 -15.58
C LEU A 77 2.30 -3.13 -14.48
N PHE A 78 1.87 -2.00 -13.94
CA PHE A 78 2.51 -1.33 -12.81
C PHE A 78 1.68 -1.54 -11.55
N PHE A 79 2.34 -1.98 -10.49
CA PHE A 79 1.76 -2.19 -9.17
C PHE A 79 2.47 -1.36 -8.12
N GLN A 80 1.73 -0.96 -7.10
CA GLN A 80 2.25 -0.35 -5.89
C GLN A 80 1.74 -1.09 -4.66
N ARG A 81 2.52 -1.06 -3.59
CA ARG A 81 2.09 -1.54 -2.28
C ARG A 81 2.65 -0.63 -1.20
N ARG A 82 1.82 -0.33 -0.19
CA ARG A 82 2.27 0.31 1.03
C ARG A 82 2.71 -0.76 2.02
N THR A 83 3.98 -0.78 2.38
CA THR A 83 4.54 -1.65 3.42
C THR A 83 4.92 -0.82 4.63
N LEU A 84 4.96 -1.45 5.80
CA LEU A 84 5.58 -0.86 6.98
C LEU A 84 7.08 -1.11 6.86
N PHE A 85 7.92 -0.14 7.25
CA PHE A 85 9.38 -0.28 7.21
C PHE A 85 9.80 -1.61 7.85
N SER A 86 10.21 -2.57 7.03
CA SER A 86 10.83 -3.81 7.49
C SER A 86 12.30 -3.48 7.75
N GLY A 87 12.59 -2.96 8.93
CA GLY A 87 13.97 -2.82 9.41
C GLY A 87 14.60 -4.20 9.49
N GLY A 88 15.23 -4.63 8.40
CA GLY A 88 16.04 -5.83 8.35
C GLY A 88 17.43 -5.54 8.90
N TYR A 89 17.58 -5.70 10.22
CA TYR A 89 18.84 -6.01 10.89
C TYR A 89 18.59 -7.02 11.99
#